data_AF-A0A661FKZ8-F1
#
_entry.id   AF-A0A661FKZ8-F1
#
_cell.length_a   1.000
_cell.length_b   1.000
_cell.length_c   1.000
_cell.angle_alpha   90.00
_cell.angle_beta   90.00
_cell.angle_gamma   90.00
#
_symmetry.space_group_name_H-M   'P 1'
#
loop_
_entity.id
_entity.type
_entity.pdbx_description
1 polymer ?
#
loop_
_entity_poly.entity_id
_entity_poly.type
_entity_poly.pdbx_seq_one_letter_code
_entity_poly.pdbx_strand_id
1 'polypeptide(L)' 'MSISTDLTEEISILARYNLSTTQEGIKVHHTAAAETIAAIKRLYEKNLVTQEDGGYLTDLGIETAEHIQKALTILTSK' A
#
# COMPACT_ATOMS: atom_id res chain seq x y z
N MET A 1 -19.91 2.93 -0.25
CA MET A 1 -18.89 3.14 0.80
C MET A 1 -18.08 4.36 0.38
N SER A 2 -17.88 5.34 1.25
CA SER A 2 -17.09 6.54 0.93
C SER A 2 -15.60 6.24 1.12
N ILE A 3 -14.74 6.80 0.27
CA ILE A 3 -13.29 6.75 0.49
C ILE A 3 -12.96 7.75 1.60
N SER A 4 -12.73 7.24 2.81
CA SER A 4 -12.24 8.03 3.93
C SER A 4 -10.76 8.36 3.76
N THR A 5 -10.28 9.44 4.39
CA THR A 5 -8.86 9.83 4.39
C THR A 5 -7.93 8.69 4.76
N ASP A 6 -8.37 7.86 5.72
CA ASP A 6 -7.71 6.66 6.19
C ASP A 6 -7.44 5.63 5.08
N LEU A 7 -8.43 5.43 4.21
CA LEU A 7 -8.41 4.54 3.05
C LEU A 7 -7.57 5.13 1.91
N THR A 8 -7.63 6.45 1.73
CA THR A 8 -6.78 7.15 0.76
C THR A 8 -5.30 6.98 1.10
N GLU A 9 -4.93 7.06 2.39
CA GLU A 9 -3.57 6.79 2.86
C GLU A 9 -3.15 5.34 2.59
N GLU A 10 -4.00 4.36 2.91
CA GLU A 10 -3.76 2.94 2.61
C GLU A 10 -3.51 2.71 1.11
N ILE A 11 -4.36 3.28 0.25
CA ILE A 11 -4.26 3.19 -1.21
C ILE A 11 -2.99 3.86 -1.71
N SER A 12 -2.66 5.05 -1.19
CA SER A 12 -1.45 5.79 -1.54
C SER A 12 -0.18 5.01 -1.22
N ILE A 13 -0.16 4.33 -0.07
CA ILE A 13 0.95 3.46 0.33
C ILE A 13 1.07 2.27 -0.61
N LEU A 14 -0.03 1.55 -0.85
CA LEU A 14 -0.07 0.39 -1.75
C LEU A 14 0.30 0.76 -3.19
N ALA A 15 -0.13 1.93 -3.66
CA ALA A 15 0.20 2.45 -4.99
C ALA A 15 1.69 2.80 -5.15
N ARG A 16 2.40 3.10 -4.06
CA ARG A 16 3.83 3.36 -4.11
C ARG A 16 4.65 2.07 -4.28
N TYR A 17 4.13 0.91 -3.86
CA TYR A 17 4.86 -0.36 -3.95
C TYR A 17 5.27 -0.69 -5.37
N ASN A 18 6.55 -1.06 -5.53
CA ASN A 18 7.04 -1.52 -6.81
C ASN A 18 6.65 -2.98 -7.01
N LEU A 19 5.66 -3.21 -7.87
CA LEU A 19 5.19 -4.56 -8.21
C LEU A 19 6.02 -5.23 -9.32
N SER A 20 6.88 -4.48 -10.02
CA SER A 20 7.70 -5.00 -11.11
C SER A 20 8.84 -5.89 -10.61
N THR A 21 9.22 -5.73 -9.35
CA THR A 21 10.22 -6.54 -8.69
C THR A 21 9.59 -7.15 -7.44
N THR A 22 9.19 -8.43 -7.53
CA THR A 22 8.75 -9.25 -6.37
C THR A 22 9.77 -9.29 -5.23
N GLN A 23 10.97 -8.75 -5.43
CA GLN A 23 12.07 -8.67 -4.47
C GLN A 23 12.37 -7.26 -3.92
N GLU A 24 11.79 -6.18 -4.46
CA GLU A 24 11.96 -4.85 -3.87
C GLU A 24 10.74 -4.49 -3.02
N GLY A 25 10.70 -5.04 -1.80
CA GLY A 25 9.82 -4.50 -0.76
C GLY A 25 10.09 -2.99 -0.59
N ILE A 26 9.03 -2.21 -0.39
CA ILE A 26 9.23 -0.83 0.06
C ILE A 26 9.76 -0.89 1.48
N LYS A 27 11.03 -0.58 1.66
CA LYS A 27 11.51 -0.19 2.99
C LYS A 27 11.01 1.22 3.29
N VAL A 28 9.80 1.32 3.84
CA VAL A 28 9.35 2.57 4.44
C VAL A 28 10.36 2.88 5.54
N HIS A 29 11.17 3.92 5.34
CA HIS A 29 12.02 4.39 6.42
C HIS A 29 11.11 4.89 7.52
N HIS A 30 11.38 4.49 8.77
CA HIS A 30 10.68 4.84 10.01
C HIS A 30 10.56 6.36 10.28
N THR A 31 11.01 7.20 9.34
CA THR A 31 10.78 8.64 9.24
C THR A 31 9.43 9.03 8.61
N ALA A 32 8.57 8.07 8.28
CA ALA A 32 7.25 8.34 7.72
C ALA A 32 6.32 9.05 8.73
N ALA A 33 5.38 9.84 8.23
CA ALA A 33 4.42 10.57 9.07
C ALA A 33 3.58 9.60 9.93
N ALA A 34 3.12 10.05 11.09
CA ALA A 34 2.31 9.23 12.01
C ALA A 34 1.04 8.66 11.34
N GLU A 35 0.48 9.40 10.37
CA GLU A 35 -0.66 8.96 9.54
C GLU A 35 -0.30 7.76 8.66
N THR A 36 0.90 7.77 8.07
CA THR A 36 1.43 6.65 7.27
C THR A 36 1.68 5.42 8.13
N ILE A 37 2.24 5.59 9.33
CA ILE A 37 2.46 4.47 10.27
C ILE A 37 1.11 3.85 10.68
N ALA A 38 0.11 4.68 10.99
CA ALA A 38 -1.22 4.19 11.30
C ALA A 38 -1.85 3.43 10.11
N ALA A 39 -1.64 3.91 8.88
CA ALA A 39 -2.11 3.24 7.67
C ALA A 39 -1.42 1.90 7.41
N ILE A 40 -0.11 1.82 7.57
CA ILE A 40 0.64 0.55 7.46
C ILE A 40 0.15 -0.44 8.51
N LYS A 41 -0.10 0.02 9.74
CA LYS A 41 -0.63 -0.85 10.80
C LYS A 41 -2.00 -1.43 10.44
N ARG A 42 -2.90 -0.64 9.86
CA ARG A 42 -4.19 -1.15 9.36
C ARG A 42 -4.02 -2.13 8.20
N LEU A 43 -3.10 -1.87 7.28
CA LEU A 43 -2.75 -2.81 6.20
C LEU A 43 -2.21 -4.12 6.78
N TYR A 44 -1.43 -4.06 7.86
CA TYR A 44 -0.91 -5.23 8.56
C TYR A 44 -2.02 -6.03 9.24
N GLU A 45 -2.94 -5.36 9.94
CA GLU A 45 -4.13 -6.01 10.51
C GLU A 45 -4.99 -6.70 9.43
N LYS A 46 -5.03 -6.13 8.23
CA LYS A 46 -5.69 -6.70 7.05
C LYS A 46 -4.87 -7.79 6.33
N ASN A 47 -3.69 -8.15 6.84
CA ASN A 47 -2.77 -9.13 6.24
C ASN A 47 -2.34 -8.77 4.81
N LEU A 48 -2.28 -7.48 4.47
CA LEU A 48 -1.80 -7.00 3.17
C LEU A 48 -0.28 -6.76 3.17
N VAL A 49 0.30 -6.50 4.34
CA VAL A 49 1.75 -6.37 4.53
C VAL A 49 2.23 -7.38 5.56
N THR A 50 3.50 -7.79 5.42
CA THR A 50 4.15 -8.79 6.28
C THR A 50 4.68 -8.20 7.59
N GLN A 51 4.84 -6.88 7.69
CA GLN A 51 5.39 -6.20 8.86
C GLN A 51 4.65 -4.90 9.14
N GLU A 52 4.59 -4.53 10.43
CA GLU A 52 3.98 -3.28 10.92
C GLU A 52 4.69 -2.01 10.42
N ASP A 53 5.95 -2.12 9.99
CA ASP A 53 6.73 -1.04 9.36
C ASP A 53 6.68 -1.08 7.82
N GLY A 54 5.85 -1.94 7.22
CA GLY A 54 5.60 -1.92 5.77
C GLY A 54 6.62 -2.71 4.95
N GLY A 55 7.24 -3.75 5.50
CA GLY A 55 8.26 -4.58 4.83
C GLY A 55 7.88 -5.09 3.43
N TYR A 56 7.36 -6.31 3.34
CA TYR A 56 6.94 -6.90 2.06
C TYR A 56 5.42 -6.99 1.98
N LEU A 57 4.87 -6.85 0.78
CA LEU A 57 3.48 -7.20 0.53
C LEU A 57 3.31 -8.72 0.65
N THR A 58 2.19 -9.15 1.21
CA THR A 58 1.73 -10.55 1.11
C THR A 58 1.19 -10.81 -0.29
N ASP A 59 0.90 -12.06 -0.65
CA ASP A 59 0.23 -12.38 -1.92
C ASP A 59 -1.06 -11.55 -2.12
N LEU A 60 -1.89 -11.43 -1.07
CA LEU A 60 -3.10 -10.60 -1.10
C LEU A 60 -2.79 -9.10 -1.23
N GLY A 61 -1.71 -8.65 -0.59
CA GLY A 61 -1.21 -7.28 -0.72
C GLY A 61 -0.75 -6.94 -2.13
N ILE A 62 -0.07 -7.88 -2.80
CA ILE A 62 0.39 -7.76 -4.19
C ILE A 62 -0.83 -7.64 -5.10
N GLU A 63 -1.81 -8.54 -4.99
CA GLU A 63 -3.03 -8.46 -5.79
C GLU A 63 -3.75 -7.12 -5.58
N THR A 64 -3.93 -6.71 -4.31
CA THR A 64 -4.61 -5.46 -3.97
C THR A 64 -3.87 -4.24 -4.55
N ALA A 65 -2.55 -4.18 -4.40
CA ALA A 65 -1.72 -3.12 -4.96
C ALA A 65 -1.79 -3.10 -6.49
N GLU A 66 -1.81 -4.27 -7.14
CA GLU A 66 -1.96 -4.37 -8.59
C GLU A 66 -3.30 -3.80 -9.06
N HIS A 67 -4.39 -4.18 -8.38
CA HIS A 67 -5.72 -3.65 -8.66
C HIS A 67 -5.78 -2.13 -8.48
N ILE A 68 -5.17 -1.60 -7.42
CA ILE A 68 -5.09 -0.17 -7.14
C ILE A 68 -4.30 0.55 -8.24
N GLN A 69 -3.11 0.06 -8.59
CA GLN A 69 -2.27 0.68 -9.62
C GLN A 69 -2.94 0.62 -10.99
N LYS A 70 -3.60 -0.48 -11.34
CA LYS A 70 -4.42 -0.59 -12.55
C LYS A 70 -5.55 0.43 -12.55
N ALA A 71 -6.31 0.54 -11.46
CA ALA A 71 -7.39 1.51 -11.34
C ALA A 71 -6.87 2.95 -11.46
N LEU A 72 -5.78 3.29 -10.78
CA LEU A 72 -5.12 4.59 -10.89
C LEU A 72 -4.60 4.86 -12.30
N THR A 73 -3.99 3.88 -12.95
CA THR A 73 -3.53 3.99 -14.34
C THR A 73 -4.72 4.26 -15.26
N ILE A 74 -5.86 3.57 -15.10
CA ILE A 74 -7.07 3.81 -15.88
C ILE A 74 -7.63 5.21 -15.63
N LEU A 75 -7.70 5.63 -14.36
CA LEU A 75 -8.22 6.94 -13.96
C LEU A 75 -7.30 8.11 -14.38
N THR A 76 -6.00 7.84 -14.57
CA THR A 76 -5.00 8.83 -15.00
C THR A 76 -4.61 8.70 -16.47
N SER A 77 -5.08 7.64 -17.14
CA SER A 77 -4.92 7.46 -18.58
C SER A 77 -5.75 8.52 -19.30
N LYS A 78 -5.06 9.36 -20.05
CA LYS A 78 -5.66 10.37 -20.92
C LYS A 78 -6.20 9.76 -22.20
#